data_AF-A0A3A6QNA8-F1
#
_entry.id   AF-A0A3A6QNA8-F1
#
_cell.length_a   1.000
_cell.length_b   1.000
_cell.length_c   1.000
_cell.angle_alpha   90.00
_cell.angle_beta   90.00
_cell.angle_gamma   90.00
#
_symmetry.space_group_name_H-M   'P 1'
#
loop_
_entity.id
_entity.type
_entity.pdbx_description
1 polymer ?
#
loop_
_entity_poly.entity_id
_entity_poly.type
_entity_poly.pdbx_seq_one_letter_code
_entity_poly.pdbx_strand_id
1 'polypeptide(L)' 'MSMISLSNADVHQVLSASHHAIANRELTPLVLAVSALSAKEGVRPEVALIRLIQQGANNEQGERNA' A
#
# COMPACT_ATOMS: atom_id res chain seq x y z
N MET A 1 -20.89 -14.13 -14.57
CA MET A 1 -19.72 -13.68 -13.78
C MET A 1 -18.60 -14.69 -14.01
N SER A 2 -17.56 -14.32 -14.76
CA SER A 2 -16.41 -15.22 -14.96
C SER A 2 -15.56 -15.21 -13.69
N MET A 3 -15.44 -16.35 -13.03
CA MET A 3 -14.62 -16.51 -11.83
C MET A 3 -13.16 -16.55 -12.28
N ILE A 4 -12.39 -15.49 -12.00
CA ILE A 4 -10.96 -15.46 -12.31
C ILE A 4 -10.28 -16.49 -11.40
N SER A 5 -9.94 -17.65 -11.97
CA SER A 5 -9.15 -18.66 -11.28
C SER A 5 -7.68 -18.30 -11.44
N LEU A 6 -7.05 -17.83 -10.36
CA LEU A 6 -5.61 -17.64 -10.32
C LEU A 6 -4.92 -19.00 -10.46
N SER A 7 -3.92 -19.09 -11.34
CA SER A 7 -3.06 -20.27 -11.39
C SER A 7 -2.11 -20.25 -10.19
N ASN A 8 -1.54 -21.42 -9.88
CA ASN A 8 -0.54 -21.50 -8.80
C ASN A 8 0.67 -20.58 -9.07
N ALA A 9 1.06 -20.42 -10.33
CA ALA A 9 2.14 -19.52 -10.73
C ALA A 9 1.81 -18.05 -10.43
N ASP A 10 0.56 -17.62 -10.69
CA ASP A 10 0.12 -16.25 -10.41
C ASP A 10 0.18 -15.94 -8.91
N VAL A 11 -0.26 -16.89 -8.07
CA VAL A 11 -0.19 -16.76 -6.61
C VAL A 11 1.26 -16.61 -6.14
N HIS A 12 2.16 -17.46 -6.62
CA HIS A 12 3.58 -17.38 -6.27
C HIS A 12 4.23 -16.09 -6.74
N GLN A 13 3.85 -15.58 -7.92
CA GLN A 13 4.37 -14.32 -8.45
C GLN A 13 3.93 -13.13 -7.59
N VAL A 14 2.66 -13.08 -7.19
CA VAL A 14 2.14 -12.04 -6.28
C VAL A 14 2.87 -12.09 -4.93
N LEU A 15 3.02 -13.27 -4.33
CA LEU A 15 3.73 -13.43 -3.06
C LEU A 15 5.20 -12.96 -3.15
N SER A 16 5.89 -13.32 -4.24
CA SER A 16 7.27 -12.89 -4.48
C SER A 16 7.38 -11.37 -4.62
N ALA A 17 6.48 -10.76 -5.39
CA ALA A 17 6.43 -9.30 -5.56
C ALA A 17 6.13 -8.58 -4.25
N SER A 18 5.19 -9.09 -3.44
CA SER A 18 4.90 -8.54 -2.11
C SER A 18 6.10 -8.62 -1.17
N HIS A 19 6.77 -9.78 -1.09
CA HIS A 19 7.99 -9.91 -0.29
C HIS A 19 9.09 -8.97 -0.76
N HIS A 20 9.28 -8.82 -2.07
CA HIS A 20 10.26 -7.90 -2.61
C HIS A 20 9.93 -6.44 -2.25
N ALA A 21 8.66 -6.03 -2.35
CA ALA A 21 8.23 -4.69 -1.97
C ALA A 21 8.43 -4.40 -0.48
N ILE A 22 8.19 -5.39 0.39
CA ILE A 22 8.43 -5.27 1.84
C ILE A 22 9.93 -5.24 2.16
N ALA A 23 10.74 -6.03 1.46
CA ALA A 23 12.19 -6.11 1.68
C ALA A 23 12.96 -4.92 1.06
N ASN A 24 12.34 -4.18 0.14
CA ASN A 24 12.94 -2.97 -0.42
C ASN A 24 12.88 -1.82 0.59
N ARG A 25 14.03 -1.48 1.18
CA ARG A 25 14.19 -0.49 2.26
C ARG A 25 13.54 0.86 1.98
N GLU A 26 13.51 1.31 0.72
CA GLU A 26 12.90 2.58 0.33
C GLU A 26 11.36 2.52 0.32
N LEU A 27 10.80 1.34 0.03
CA LEU A 27 9.35 1.12 -0.06
C LEU A 27 8.78 0.54 1.25
N THR A 28 9.59 -0.08 2.09
CA THR A 28 9.18 -0.68 3.37
C THR A 28 8.34 0.27 4.23
N PRO A 29 8.73 1.54 4.45
CA PRO A 29 7.96 2.44 5.31
C PRO A 29 6.55 2.71 4.77
N LEU A 30 6.42 2.91 3.45
CA LEU A 30 5.15 3.16 2.79
C LEU A 30 4.24 1.93 2.89
N VAL A 31 4.78 0.74 2.59
CA VAL A 31 4.02 -0.52 2.66
C VAL A 31 3.51 -0.77 4.08
N LEU A 32 4.36 -0.57 5.10
CA LEU A 32 3.97 -0.71 6.50
C LEU A 32 2.88 0.30 6.91
N ALA A 33 3.00 1.56 6.48
CA ALA A 33 2.00 2.58 6.76
C ALA A 33 0.64 2.25 6.12
N VAL A 34 0.63 1.79 4.87
CA VAL A 34 -0.57 1.35 4.15
C VAL A 34 -1.21 0.17 4.86
N SER A 35 -0.43 -0.86 5.23
CA SER A 35 -0.92 -2.02 5.95
C SER A 35 -1.50 -1.65 7.32
N ALA A 36 -0.84 -0.77 8.07
CA ALA A 36 -1.32 -0.32 9.37
C ALA A 36 -2.65 0.44 9.26
N LEU A 37 -2.76 1.36 8.30
CA LEU A 37 -3.99 2.14 8.10
C LEU A 37 -5.15 1.26 7.61
N SER A 38 -4.87 0.35 6.67
CA SER A 38 -5.83 -0.63 6.18
C SER A 38 -6.38 -1.51 7.32
N ALA A 39 -5.50 -2.02 8.18
CA ALA A 39 -5.90 -2.84 9.34
C ALA A 39 -6.67 -2.03 10.39
N LYS A 40 -6.25 -0.80 10.67
CA LYS A 40 -6.87 0.07 11.68
C LYS A 40 -8.29 0.50 11.29
N GLU A 41 -8.50 0.85 10.02
CA GLU A 41 -9.76 1.44 9.55
C GLU A 41 -10.67 0.42 8.84
N GLY A 42 -10.21 -0.81 8.64
CA GLY A 42 -10.95 -1.83 7.91
C GLY A 42 -11.17 -1.47 6.42
N VAL A 43 -10.27 -0.67 5.85
CA VAL A 43 -10.37 -0.21 4.46
C VAL A 43 -9.46 -1.02 3.54
N ARG A 44 -9.80 -1.06 2.25
CA ARG A 44 -8.95 -1.71 1.25
C ARG A 44 -7.58 -1.00 1.15
N PRO A 45 -6.47 -1.73 0.91
CA PRO A 45 -5.13 -1.15 0.85
C PRO A 45 -4.98 0.00 -0.14
N GLU A 46 -5.67 -0.06 -1.28
CA GLU A 46 -5.63 1.01 -2.30
C GLU A 46 -6.24 2.31 -1.78
N VAL A 47 -7.31 2.22 -0.98
CA VAL A 47 -7.93 3.38 -0.33
C VAL A 47 -7.01 3.94 0.75
N ALA A 48 -6.37 3.07 1.53
CA ALA A 48 -5.39 3.48 2.53
C ALA A 48 -4.19 4.22 1.90
N LEU A 49 -3.68 3.72 0.78
CA LEU A 49 -2.59 4.36 0.03
C LEU A 49 -2.97 5.76 -0.47
N ILE A 50 -4.15 5.92 -1.09
CA ILE A 50 -4.62 7.22 -1.58
C ILE A 50 -4.73 8.22 -0.42
N ARG A 51 -5.26 7.79 0.73
CA ARG A 51 -5.38 8.65 1.93
C ARG A 51 -4.01 9.09 2.46
N LEU A 52 -3.04 8.18 2.51
CA LEU A 52 -1.68 8.50 2.96
C LEU A 52 -1.00 9.51 2.02
N ILE A 53 -1.17 9.36 0.71
CA ILE A 53 -0.65 10.31 -0.28
C ILE A 53 -1.29 11.70 -0.09
N GLN A 54 -2.62 11.75 0.13
CA GLN A 54 -3.33 13.00 0.39
C GLN A 54 -2.88 13.67 1.70
N GLN A 55 -2.61 12.89 2.75
CA GLN A 55 -2.10 13.41 4.02
C GLN A 55 -0.68 13.99 3.88
N GLY A 56 0.20 13.31 3.14
CA GLY A 56 1.55 13.81 2.85
C GLY A 56 1.52 15.15 2.10
N ALA A 57 0.73 15.23 1.03
CA ALA A 57 0.59 16.44 0.23
C ALA A 57 0.09 17.64 1.05
N ASN A 58 -0.87 17.41 1.96
CA ASN A 58 -1.41 18.47 2.81
C ASN A 58 -0.41 18.93 3.90
N ASN A 59 0.41 18.04 4.45
CA ASN A 59 1.43 18.39 5.44
C ASN A 59 2.57 19.22 4.82
N GLU A 60 3.04 18.87 3.62
CA GLU A 60 4.08 19.64 2.92
C GLU A 60 3.61 21.05 2.53
N GLN A 61 2.31 21.23 2.28
CA GLN A 61 1.69 22.54 2.03
C GLN A 61 1.46 23.35 3.30
N GLY A 62 1.23 22.71 4.44
CA GLY A 62 1.18 23.38 5.75
C GLY A 62 2.54 23.94 6.17
N GLU A 63 3.61 23.17 5.96
CA GLU A 63 4.99 23.57 6.33
C GLU A 63 5.57 24.68 5.44
N ARG A 64 5.13 24.80 4.17
CA ARG A 64 5.54 25.91 3.28
C ARG A 64 4.85 27.24 3.55
N ASN A 65 3.72 27.22 4.25
CA ASN A 65 2.90 28.41 4.53
C ASN A 65 2.99 28.87 5.99
N ALA A 66 3.82 28.22 6.80
CA ALA A 66 4.13 28.59 8.19
C ALA A 66 5.49 29.30 8.26
#